data_AF-A0A5C6CDX6-F1
#
_entry.id   AF-A0A5C6CDX6-F1
#
_cell.length_a   1.000
_cell.length_b   1.000
_cell.length_c   1.000
_cell.angle_alpha   90.00
_cell.angle_beta   90.00
_cell.angle_gamma   90.00
#
_symmetry.space_group_name_H-M   'P 1'
#
loop_
_entity.id
_entity.type
_entity.pdbx_description
1 polymer ?
#
loop_
_entity_poly.entity_id
_entity_poly.type
_entity_poly.pdbx_seq_one_letter_code
_entity_poly.pdbx_strand_id
1 'polypeptide(L)'
;MTPDELRTLIESDADALRLAQAGAADMCAARCRVIAPKVTRETRATELTIISLYANPMDGENVMQQIEAVAESNSLVKRMLKWMQPDSDGLDVGDTRTRDMLTLPIESGGIGLTAEQARPILAAAETEPQISGADVSTAYPFSPQE
;
A
#
# COMPACT_ATOMS: atom_id res chain seq x y z
N MET A 1 12.78 3.79 -5.52
CA MET A 1 12.95 5.26 -5.59
C MET A 1 14.32 5.54 -6.14
N THR A 2 14.43 6.38 -7.16
CA THR A 2 15.69 6.81 -7.75
C THR A 2 16.33 7.95 -6.94
N PRO A 3 17.62 8.26 -7.12
CA PRO A 3 18.24 9.40 -6.46
C PRO A 3 17.55 10.74 -6.76
N ASP A 4 17.08 10.96 -7.99
CA ASP A 4 16.40 12.20 -8.39
C ASP A 4 15.00 12.33 -7.76
N GLU A 5 14.26 11.21 -7.68
CA GLU A 5 12.98 11.15 -6.96
C GLU A 5 13.18 11.43 -5.47
N LEU A 6 14.23 10.86 -4.86
CA LEU A 6 14.54 11.08 -3.46
C LEU A 6 14.98 12.53 -3.19
N ARG A 7 15.75 13.15 -4.08
CA ARG A 7 16.09 14.58 -3.99
C ARG A 7 14.84 15.45 -4.01
N THR A 8 13.95 15.20 -4.97
CA THR A 8 12.69 15.93 -5.09
C THR A 8 11.83 15.77 -3.83
N LEU A 9 11.77 14.56 -3.26
CA LEU A 9 11.08 14.31 -2.00
C LEU A 9 11.67 15.11 -0.84
N ILE A 10 13.00 15.12 -0.71
CA ILE A 10 13.73 15.90 0.32
C ILE A 10 13.41 17.39 0.18
N GLU A 11 13.47 17.93 -1.03
CA GLU A 11 13.22 19.36 -1.30
C GLU A 11 11.76 19.77 -1.09
N SER A 12 10.81 18.83 -1.20
CA SER A 12 9.39 19.07 -0.99
C SER A 12 8.97 19.17 0.49
N ASP A 13 9.80 18.71 1.43
CA ASP A 13 9.51 18.71 2.86
C ASP A 13 10.56 19.52 3.63
N ALA A 14 10.12 20.59 4.30
CA ALA A 14 11.02 21.55 4.96
C ALA A 14 11.92 20.90 6.03
N ASP A 15 11.42 19.89 6.75
CA ASP A 15 12.20 19.18 7.75
C ASP A 15 13.22 18.23 7.13
N ALA A 16 12.83 17.47 6.10
CA ALA A 16 13.75 16.61 5.35
C ALA A 16 14.88 17.45 4.74
N LEU A 17 14.55 18.59 4.12
CA LEU A 17 15.52 19.50 3.53
C LEU A 17 16.49 20.05 4.56
N ARG A 18 15.99 20.53 5.70
CA ARG A 18 16.84 21.04 6.79
C ARG A 18 17.78 19.96 7.33
N LEU A 19 17.31 18.72 7.49
CA LEU A 19 18.13 17.60 7.95
C LEU A 19 19.20 17.22 6.92
N ALA A 20 18.86 17.21 5.63
CA ALA A 20 19.80 16.96 4.54
C ALA A 20 20.89 18.04 4.47
N GLN A 21 20.49 19.32 4.56
CA GLN A 21 21.40 20.47 4.57
C GLN A 21 22.32 20.48 5.82
N ALA A 22 21.86 19.93 6.94
CA ALA A 22 22.67 19.76 8.16
C ALA A 22 23.60 18.54 8.12
N GLY A 23 23.61 17.76 7.03
CA GLY A 23 24.39 16.52 6.92
C GLY A 23 23.86 15.36 7.78
N ALA A 24 22.66 15.48 8.35
CA ALA A 24 22.04 14.47 9.21
C ALA A 24 21.32 13.38 8.38
N ALA A 25 22.09 12.65 7.57
CA ALA A 25 21.57 11.74 6.54
C ALA A 25 20.60 10.67 7.09
N ASP A 26 20.90 10.03 8.22
CA ASP A 26 20.03 9.01 8.81
C ASP A 26 18.71 9.57 9.34
N MET A 27 18.74 10.79 9.88
CA MET A 27 17.53 11.48 10.34
C MET A 27 16.67 11.93 9.16
N CYS A 28 17.31 12.44 8.11
CA CYS A 28 16.64 12.78 6.85
C CYS A 28 16.01 11.53 6.23
N ALA A 29 16.72 10.40 6.21
CA ALA A 29 16.18 9.13 5.73
C ALA A 29 14.96 8.68 6.53
N ALA A 30 14.99 8.80 7.86
CA ALA A 30 13.84 8.51 8.70
C ALA A 30 12.63 9.40 8.36
N ARG A 31 12.84 10.70 8.13
CA ARG A 31 11.78 11.61 7.68
C ARG A 31 11.25 11.20 6.31
N CYS A 32 12.14 10.89 5.37
CA CYS A 32 11.77 10.47 4.02
C CYS A 32 10.91 9.21 4.01
N ARG A 33 11.18 8.21 4.86
CA ARG A 33 10.34 7.00 4.97
C ARG A 33 8.89 7.30 5.39
N VAL A 34 8.69 8.36 6.18
CA VAL A 34 7.36 8.78 6.65
C VAL A 34 6.58 9.48 5.55
N ILE A 35 7.23 10.37 4.78
CA ILE A 35 6.57 11.21 3.77
C ILE A 35 6.51 10.58 2.38
N ALA A 36 7.36 9.59 2.11
CA ALA A 36 7.39 8.90 0.83
C ALA A 36 6.09 8.11 0.61
N PRO A 37 5.65 7.97 -0.66
CA PRO A 37 4.60 7.02 -1.01
C PRO A 37 4.93 5.62 -0.48
N LYS A 38 3.93 4.97 0.12
CA LYS A 38 4.08 3.59 0.61
C LYS A 38 4.39 2.65 -0.55
N VAL A 39 5.15 1.60 -0.26
CA VAL A 39 5.42 0.53 -1.21
C VAL A 39 4.51 -0.65 -0.92
N THR A 40 4.01 -1.29 -1.96
CA THR A 40 3.18 -2.48 -1.84
C THR A 40 4.07 -3.72 -1.71
N ARG A 41 3.71 -4.64 -0.81
CA ARG A 41 4.36 -5.94 -0.63
C ARG A 41 3.33 -7.06 -0.75
N GLU A 42 3.77 -8.23 -1.16
CA GLU A 42 2.95 -9.44 -1.13
C GLU A 42 2.36 -9.64 0.27
N THR A 43 1.03 -9.74 0.33
CA THR A 43 0.28 -9.88 1.58
C THR A 43 -0.92 -10.78 1.31
N ARG A 44 -0.87 -12.00 1.86
CA ARG A 44 -1.93 -12.98 1.71
C ARG A 44 -3.05 -12.71 2.71
N ALA A 45 -4.28 -12.62 2.20
CA ALA A 45 -5.48 -12.40 3.00
C ALA A 45 -6.51 -13.51 2.74
N THR A 46 -7.03 -14.07 3.83
CA THR A 46 -8.23 -14.91 3.83
C THR A 46 -9.46 -14.06 4.15
N GLU A 47 -10.65 -14.64 4.08
CA GLU A 47 -11.90 -13.99 4.51
C GLU A 47 -11.79 -13.43 5.94
N LEU A 48 -11.28 -14.24 6.88
CA LEU A 48 -11.10 -13.81 8.26
C LEU A 48 -10.07 -12.67 8.36
N THR A 49 -9.01 -12.71 7.56
CA THR A 49 -8.05 -11.59 7.49
C THR A 49 -8.77 -10.33 7.04
N ILE A 50 -9.55 -10.38 5.95
CA ILE A 50 -10.27 -9.20 5.45
C ILE A 50 -11.20 -8.62 6.51
N ILE A 51 -12.05 -9.44 7.15
CA ILE A 51 -12.96 -8.97 8.20
C ILE A 51 -12.20 -8.29 9.34
N SER A 52 -11.05 -8.85 9.74
CA SER A 52 -10.22 -8.32 10.83
C SER A 52 -9.53 -6.98 10.53
N LEU A 53 -9.46 -6.55 9.26
CA LEU A 53 -8.88 -5.27 8.87
C LEU A 53 -9.77 -4.08 9.22
N TYR A 54 -11.05 -4.32 9.51
CA TYR A 54 -12.03 -3.29 9.80
C TYR A 54 -12.21 -3.12 11.31
N ALA A 55 -12.22 -1.88 11.77
CA ALA A 55 -12.44 -1.56 13.18
C ALA A 55 -13.82 -2.04 13.68
N ASN A 56 -14.82 -1.96 12.81
CA ASN A 56 -16.13 -2.56 13.00
C ASN A 56 -16.23 -3.84 12.15
N PRO A 57 -16.34 -5.03 12.75
CA PRO A 57 -16.46 -6.29 12.00
C PRO A 57 -17.62 -6.32 11.01
N MET A 58 -18.71 -5.58 11.27
CA MET A 58 -19.83 -5.49 10.34
C MET A 58 -19.46 -4.84 9.01
N ASP A 59 -18.51 -3.90 9.01
CA ASP A 59 -18.06 -3.25 7.77
C ASP A 59 -17.24 -4.24 6.93
N GLY A 60 -16.42 -5.06 7.58
CA GLY A 60 -15.67 -6.14 6.92
C GLY A 60 -16.59 -7.22 6.36
N GLU A 61 -17.61 -7.62 7.12
CA GLU A 61 -18.65 -8.55 6.67
C GLU A 61 -19.41 -8.00 5.46
N ASN A 62 -19.82 -6.73 5.47
CA ASN A 62 -20.49 -6.10 4.34
C ASN A 62 -19.62 -6.12 3.06
N VAL A 63 -18.31 -5.93 3.22
CA VAL A 63 -17.35 -6.04 2.10
C VAL A 63 -17.28 -7.48 1.59
N MET A 64 -17.21 -8.47 2.49
CA MET A 64 -17.23 -9.88 2.09
C MET A 64 -18.52 -10.25 1.36
N GLN A 65 -19.69 -9.85 1.88
CA GLN A 65 -20.98 -10.07 1.22
C GLN A 65 -21.05 -9.42 -0.17
N GLN A 66 -20.45 -8.24 -0.35
CA GLN A 66 -20.35 -7.62 -1.67
C GLN A 66 -19.49 -8.46 -2.63
N ILE A 67 -18.34 -8.95 -2.17
CA ILE A 67 -17.47 -9.83 -2.97
C ILE A 67 -18.21 -11.11 -3.36
N GLU A 68 -18.94 -11.72 -2.42
CA GLU A 68 -19.78 -12.90 -2.65
C GLU A 68 -20.88 -12.64 -3.68
N ALA A 69 -21.63 -11.55 -3.54
CA ALA A 69 -22.67 -11.17 -4.48
C ALA A 69 -22.12 -10.97 -5.90
N VAL A 70 -20.95 -10.34 -6.04
CA VAL A 70 -20.29 -10.17 -7.34
C VAL A 70 -19.81 -11.51 -7.90
N ALA A 71 -19.31 -12.42 -7.04
CA ALA A 71 -18.88 -13.75 -7.46
C ALA A 71 -19.99 -14.64 -8.04
N GLU A 72 -21.26 -14.36 -7.73
CA GLU A 72 -22.39 -15.06 -8.34
C GLU A 72 -22.47 -14.83 -9.86
N SER A 73 -22.03 -13.65 -10.32
CA SER A 73 -22.10 -13.23 -11.72
C SER A 73 -20.71 -13.13 -12.40
N ASN A 74 -19.62 -13.04 -11.63
CA ASN A 74 -18.26 -12.90 -12.13
C ASN A 74 -17.39 -14.12 -11.77
N SER A 75 -17.06 -14.94 -12.80
CA SER A 75 -16.27 -16.16 -12.62
C SER A 75 -14.83 -15.92 -12.10
N LEU A 76 -14.27 -14.74 -12.34
CA LEU A 76 -12.94 -14.37 -11.85
C LEU A 76 -12.99 -14.09 -10.35
N VAL A 77 -13.94 -13.26 -9.91
CA VAL A 77 -14.17 -12.98 -8.48
C VAL A 77 -14.54 -14.26 -7.73
N LYS A 78 -15.34 -15.14 -8.34
CA LYS A 78 -15.62 -16.48 -7.80
C LYS A 78 -14.36 -17.34 -7.60
N ARG A 79 -13.37 -17.21 -8.48
CA ARG A 79 -12.09 -17.91 -8.32
C ARG A 79 -11.24 -17.27 -7.22
N MET A 80 -11.27 -15.95 -7.07
CA MET A 80 -10.60 -15.26 -5.97
C MET A 80 -11.15 -15.67 -4.61
N LEU A 81 -12.48 -15.76 -4.45
CA LEU A 81 -13.09 -16.23 -3.20
C LEU A 81 -12.61 -17.61 -2.78
N LYS A 82 -12.37 -18.52 -3.74
CA LYS A 82 -11.79 -19.84 -3.43
C LYS A 82 -10.41 -19.74 -2.81
N TRP A 83 -9.62 -18.73 -3.21
CA TRP A 83 -8.30 -18.49 -2.62
C TRP A 83 -8.37 -17.84 -1.23
N MET A 84 -9.51 -17.27 -0.85
CA MET A 84 -9.72 -16.65 0.46
C MET A 84 -10.28 -17.61 1.52
N GLN A 85 -10.65 -18.83 1.12
CA GLN A 85 -11.16 -19.85 2.02
C GLN A 85 -10.11 -20.28 3.07
N PRO A 86 -10.51 -20.79 4.24
CA PRO A 86 -9.60 -21.12 5.34
C PRO A 86 -8.48 -22.10 4.98
N ASP A 87 -8.74 -23.02 4.05
CA ASP A 87 -7.78 -24.06 3.62
C ASP A 87 -6.89 -23.64 2.44
N SER A 88 -6.92 -22.35 2.07
CA SER A 88 -6.13 -21.78 0.97
C SER A 88 -4.99 -20.88 1.50
N ASP A 89 -3.97 -20.67 0.67
CA ASP A 89 -2.83 -19.79 0.95
C ASP A 89 -3.19 -18.30 1.04
N GLY A 90 -4.44 -17.93 0.77
CA GLY A 90 -4.92 -16.55 0.75
C GLY A 90 -4.78 -15.87 -0.61
N LEU A 91 -5.60 -14.85 -0.81
CA LEU A 91 -5.50 -13.94 -1.95
C LEU A 91 -4.39 -12.92 -1.67
N ASP A 92 -3.48 -12.71 -2.62
CA ASP A 92 -2.48 -11.65 -2.49
C ASP A 92 -3.11 -10.28 -2.78
N VAL A 93 -3.32 -9.49 -1.73
CA VAL A 93 -3.83 -8.12 -1.81
C VAL A 93 -2.73 -7.08 -2.06
N GLY A 94 -1.48 -7.53 -2.15
CA GLY A 94 -0.35 -6.75 -2.66
C GLY A 94 -0.20 -6.79 -4.17
N ASP A 95 -0.76 -7.80 -4.86
CA ASP A 95 -0.71 -7.90 -6.31
C ASP A 95 -1.51 -6.76 -6.97
N THR A 96 -0.91 -6.09 -7.97
CA THR A 96 -1.52 -4.94 -8.64
C THR A 96 -2.86 -5.28 -9.27
N ARG A 97 -3.02 -6.48 -9.86
CA ARG A 97 -4.27 -6.86 -10.52
C ARG A 97 -5.37 -7.13 -9.50
N THR A 98 -5.03 -7.77 -8.38
CA THR A 98 -5.96 -7.92 -7.26
C THR A 98 -6.43 -6.55 -6.76
N ARG A 99 -5.50 -5.61 -6.55
CA ARG A 99 -5.80 -4.26 -6.06
C ARG A 99 -6.71 -3.50 -7.02
N ASP A 100 -6.41 -3.53 -8.32
CA ASP A 100 -7.23 -2.90 -9.35
C ASP A 100 -8.65 -3.50 -9.38
N MET A 101 -8.76 -4.82 -9.23
CA MET A 101 -10.05 -5.51 -9.20
C MET A 101 -10.96 -5.07 -8.03
N LEU A 102 -10.39 -4.71 -6.88
CA LEU A 102 -11.18 -4.30 -5.70
C LEU A 102 -12.05 -3.08 -5.99
N THR A 103 -11.49 -2.07 -6.66
CA THR A 103 -12.17 -0.78 -6.90
C THR A 103 -12.73 -0.63 -8.31
N LEU A 104 -12.31 -1.48 -9.25
CA LEU A 104 -12.86 -1.49 -10.61
C LEU A 104 -14.38 -1.71 -10.56
N PRO A 105 -15.19 -0.94 -11.33
CA PRO A 105 -16.64 -1.10 -11.33
C PRO A 105 -17.08 -2.51 -11.72
N ILE A 106 -18.23 -2.95 -11.19
CA ILE A 106 -18.77 -4.30 -11.41
C ILE A 106 -19.01 -4.54 -12.91
N GLU A 107 -19.54 -3.54 -13.62
CA GLU A 107 -19.77 -3.60 -15.07
C GLU A 107 -18.49 -3.74 -15.91
N SER A 108 -17.34 -3.37 -15.33
CA SER A 108 -16.02 -3.52 -15.94
C SER A 108 -15.31 -4.81 -15.52
N GLY A 109 -15.98 -5.68 -14.74
CA GLY A 109 -15.46 -6.96 -14.28
C GLY A 109 -14.72 -6.93 -12.94
N GLY A 110 -14.83 -5.82 -12.18
CA GLY A 110 -14.29 -5.71 -10.82
C GLY A 110 -15.30 -6.05 -9.73
N ILE A 111 -14.96 -5.68 -8.49
CA ILE A 111 -15.79 -5.87 -7.28
C ILE A 111 -16.61 -4.61 -6.97
N GLY A 112 -16.17 -3.43 -7.43
CA GLY A 112 -16.85 -2.16 -7.25
C GLY A 112 -16.87 -1.67 -5.80
N LEU A 113 -15.84 -1.97 -5.01
CA LEU A 113 -15.69 -1.35 -3.70
C LEU A 113 -15.42 0.15 -3.87
N THR A 114 -16.04 0.96 -3.02
CA THR A 114 -15.64 2.36 -2.90
C THR A 114 -14.21 2.47 -2.39
N ALA A 115 -13.56 3.62 -2.64
CA ALA A 115 -12.23 3.87 -2.12
C ALA A 115 -12.14 3.71 -0.59
N GLU A 116 -13.22 4.06 0.13
CA GLU A 116 -13.29 3.95 1.58
C GLU A 116 -13.39 2.50 2.06
N GLN A 117 -14.19 1.68 1.36
CA GLN A 117 -14.30 0.24 1.63
C GLN A 117 -13.01 -0.51 1.30
N ALA A 118 -12.35 -0.17 0.20
CA ALA A 118 -11.11 -0.84 -0.23
C ALA A 118 -9.90 -0.43 0.62
N ARG A 119 -9.91 0.77 1.22
CA ARG A 119 -8.76 1.35 1.92
C ARG A 119 -8.11 0.40 2.95
N PRO A 120 -8.83 -0.26 3.87
CA PRO A 120 -8.20 -1.15 4.86
C PRO A 120 -7.48 -2.35 4.20
N ILE A 121 -8.05 -2.89 3.13
CA ILE A 121 -7.46 -4.01 2.37
C ILE A 121 -6.19 -3.55 1.66
N LEU A 122 -6.25 -2.40 0.98
CA LEU A 122 -5.10 -1.84 0.27
C LEU A 122 -3.97 -1.48 1.24
N ALA A 123 -4.29 -0.88 2.38
CA ALA A 123 -3.34 -0.48 3.40
C ALA A 123 -2.65 -1.67 4.08
N ALA A 124 -3.31 -2.84 4.16
CA ALA A 124 -2.71 -4.05 4.74
C ALA A 124 -1.44 -4.52 4.00
N ALA A 125 -1.39 -4.26 2.69
CA ALA A 125 -0.25 -4.57 1.84
C ALA A 125 0.76 -3.42 1.69
N GLU A 126 0.50 -2.27 2.31
CA GLU A 126 1.35 -1.09 2.21
C GLU A 126 2.36 -1.05 3.36
N THR A 127 3.61 -0.74 3.03
CA THR A 127 4.67 -0.56 4.02
C THR A 127 5.53 0.65 3.68
N GLU A 128 6.30 1.11 4.66
CA GLU A 128 7.25 2.19 4.44
C GLU A 128 8.35 1.74 3.48
N PRO A 129 8.74 2.60 2.52
CA PRO A 129 9.88 2.30 1.67
C PRO A 129 11.15 2.17 2.51
N GLN A 130 12.06 1.31 2.04
CA GLN A 130 13.41 1.25 2.59
C GLN A 130 14.21 2.42 2.00
N ILE A 131 14.51 3.41 2.84
CA ILE A 131 15.37 4.56 2.51
C ILE A 131 16.43 4.65 3.60
N SER A 132 17.70 4.60 3.22
CA SER A 132 18.85 4.66 4.13
C SER A 132 19.53 6.03 4.09
N GLY A 133 20.39 6.31 5.09
CA GLY A 133 21.25 7.50 5.05
C GLY A 133 22.16 7.53 3.83
N ALA A 134 22.63 6.37 3.35
CA ALA A 134 23.46 6.27 2.15
C ALA A 134 22.69 6.70 0.88
N ASP A 135 21.40 6.35 0.78
CA ASP A 135 20.54 6.80 -0.32
C ASP A 135 20.39 8.32 -0.29
N VAL A 136 20.19 8.90 0.91
CA VAL A 136 20.15 10.35 1.11
C VAL A 136 21.46 11.01 0.72
N SER A 137 22.61 10.49 1.15
CA SER A 137 23.92 11.06 0.80
C SER A 137 24.22 10.99 -0.70
N THR A 138 23.66 9.99 -1.40
CA THR A 138 23.77 9.86 -2.85
C THR A 138 22.86 10.87 -3.56
N ALA A 139 21.62 11.01 -3.10
CA ALA A 139 20.64 11.92 -3.68
C ALA A 139 20.92 13.40 -3.37
N TYR A 140 21.39 13.71 -2.17
CA TYR A 140 21.66 15.06 -1.68
C TYR A 140 23.04 15.09 -0.98
N PRO A 141 24.14 15.17 -1.74
CA PRO A 141 25.49 15.20 -1.17
C PRO A 141 25.68 16.44 -0.29
N PHE A 142 26.05 16.23 0.98
CA PHE A 142 26.36 17.33 1.87
C PHE A 142 27.62 18.07 1.38
N SER A 143 27.47 19.38 1.13
CA SER A 143 28.57 20.28 0.83
C SER A 143 28.67 21.28 1.99
N PRO A 144 29.67 21.15 2.89
CA PRO A 144 29.85 22.16 3.93
C PRO A 144 30.09 23.50 3.26
N GLN A 145 29.28 24.51 3.59
CA GLN A 145 29.54 25.88 3.16
C GLN A 145 30.81 26.36 3.87
N GLU A 146 31.81 26.79 3.09
CA GLU A 146 33.05 27.42 3.57
C GLU A 146 32.79 28.71 4.34
#